data_AF-A0A928FSA2-F1
#
_entry.id   AF-A0A928FSA2-F1
#
_cell.length_a   1.000
_cell.length_b   1.000
_cell.length_c   1.000
_cell.angle_alpha   90.00
_cell.angle_beta   90.00
_cell.angle_gamma   90.00
#
_symmetry.space_group_name_H-M   'P 1'
#
loop_
_entity.id
_entity.type
_entity.pdbx_description
1 polymer ?
#
loop_
_entity_poly.entity_id
_entity_poly.type
_entity_poly.pdbx_seq_one_letter_code
_entity_poly.pdbx_strand_id
1 'polypeptide(L)'
;MTKREFLAELKWRTSVMPSDDAAATLEYYSEIIDDRMEEGLSEEEAVAAVGSPADIAAEALGGMSLEKLVKETDRPKPKRTLRAWEIVLIVLGAPLWLSLLLAAVSIVIAVYISLWACVISLYAAEVAVLACAFAGVIAFPICFFAGNISTGVFLLGAGVLLAGIGIFGFYGCIALTKAMCRLCRVIFKGIISIFTKKEAVK
;
A
#
# COMPACT_ATOMS: atom_id res chain seq x y z
N MET A 1 45.28 -9.70 21.69
CA MET A 1 43.98 -9.08 21.35
C MET A 1 44.09 -7.62 21.68
N THR A 2 43.50 -6.74 20.88
CA THR A 2 43.54 -5.29 21.17
C THR A 2 42.52 -4.94 22.27
N LYS A 3 42.73 -3.84 22.99
CA LYS A 3 41.80 -3.31 24.01
C LYS A 3 40.41 -3.14 23.43
N ARG A 4 40.32 -2.65 22.19
CA ARG A 4 39.04 -2.45 21.49
C ARG A 4 38.31 -3.78 21.25
N GLU A 5 39.03 -4.82 20.84
CA GLU A 5 38.46 -6.16 20.63
C GLU A 5 38.04 -6.78 21.97
N PHE A 6 38.84 -6.61 23.01
CA PHE A 6 38.53 -7.07 24.36
C PHE A 6 37.24 -6.44 24.90
N LEU A 7 37.11 -5.11 24.83
CA LEU A 7 35.92 -4.41 25.31
C LEU A 7 34.68 -4.69 24.45
N ALA A 8 34.85 -4.91 23.14
CA ALA A 8 33.75 -5.29 22.27
C ALA A 8 33.22 -6.69 22.61
N GLU A 9 34.11 -7.65 22.84
CA GLU A 9 33.76 -9.02 23.23
C GLU A 9 33.15 -9.06 24.63
N LEU A 10 33.72 -8.31 25.59
CA LEU A 10 33.18 -8.18 26.93
C LEU A 10 31.76 -7.60 26.90
N LYS A 11 31.54 -6.52 26.12
CA LYS A 11 30.23 -5.88 25.96
C LYS A 11 29.18 -6.83 25.38
N TRP A 12 29.58 -7.68 24.44
CA TRP A 12 28.69 -8.69 23.87
C TRP A 12 28.31 -9.73 24.90
N ARG A 13 29.26 -10.23 25.69
CA ARG A 13 29.03 -11.25 26.72
C ARG A 13 28.24 -10.71 27.91
N THR A 14 28.38 -9.43 28.22
CA THR A 14 27.63 -8.71 29.26
C THR A 14 26.31 -8.11 28.73
N SER A 15 25.81 -8.50 27.55
CA SER A 15 24.55 -7.95 27.04
C SER A 15 23.30 -8.37 27.83
N VAL A 16 23.43 -9.43 28.63
CA VAL A 16 22.33 -10.04 29.41
C VAL A 16 22.14 -9.34 30.78
N MET A 17 23.14 -8.58 31.22
CA MET A 17 23.10 -7.85 32.49
C MET A 17 22.48 -6.45 32.34
N PRO A 18 22.01 -5.84 33.44
CA PRO A 18 21.51 -4.46 33.44
C PRO A 18 22.48 -3.48 32.78
N SER A 19 21.97 -2.50 32.02
CA SER A 19 22.80 -1.57 31.25
C SER A 19 23.84 -0.85 32.10
N ASP A 20 23.47 -0.52 33.34
CA ASP A 20 24.31 0.25 34.26
C ASP A 20 25.45 -0.62 34.82
N ASP A 21 25.16 -1.87 35.17
CA ASP A 21 26.16 -2.84 35.64
C ASP A 21 27.11 -3.25 34.49
N ALA A 22 26.59 -3.37 33.27
CA ALA A 22 27.36 -3.68 32.07
C ALA A 22 28.34 -2.55 31.74
N ALA A 23 27.89 -1.30 31.84
CA ALA A 23 28.71 -0.13 31.61
C ALA A 23 29.82 -0.01 32.68
N ALA A 24 29.47 -0.18 33.96
CA ALA A 24 30.44 -0.14 35.06
C ALA A 24 31.52 -1.21 34.92
N THR A 25 31.16 -2.42 34.49
CA THR A 25 32.12 -3.51 34.25
C THR A 25 33.07 -3.16 33.10
N LEU A 26 32.56 -2.63 31.99
CA LEU A 26 33.38 -2.21 30.85
C LEU A 26 34.33 -1.06 31.20
N GLU A 27 33.87 -0.10 31.99
CA GLU A 27 34.64 1.05 32.44
C GLU A 27 35.78 0.62 33.37
N TYR A 28 35.47 -0.21 34.38
CA TYR A 28 36.46 -0.75 35.31
C TYR A 28 37.61 -1.48 34.61
N TYR A 29 37.30 -2.36 33.66
CA TYR A 29 38.33 -3.08 32.92
C TYR A 29 39.03 -2.20 31.88
N SER A 30 38.38 -1.17 31.34
CA SER A 30 39.05 -0.18 30.48
C SER A 30 40.10 0.59 31.27
N GLU A 31 39.76 1.09 32.46
CA GLU A 31 40.66 1.86 33.35
C GLU A 31 41.86 1.00 33.76
N ILE A 32 41.63 -0.25 34.15
CA ILE A 32 42.69 -1.20 34.49
C ILE A 32 43.64 -1.51 33.32
N ILE A 33 43.13 -1.56 32.09
CA ILE A 33 43.98 -1.74 30.89
C ILE A 33 44.77 -0.47 30.62
N ASP A 34 44.15 0.70 30.79
CA ASP A 34 44.81 2.00 30.61
C ASP A 34 45.94 2.20 31.62
N ASP A 35 45.71 1.94 32.91
CA ASP A 35 46.74 2.02 33.96
C ASP A 35 47.97 1.16 33.61
N ARG A 36 47.74 -0.05 33.11
CA ARG A 36 48.82 -0.96 32.71
C ARG A 36 49.57 -0.48 31.46
N MET A 37 48.87 0.13 30.52
CA MET A 37 49.52 0.75 29.37
C MET A 37 50.35 1.97 29.78
N GLU A 38 49.89 2.74 30.77
CA GLU A 38 50.62 3.87 31.35
C GLU A 38 51.87 3.43 32.14
N GLU A 39 51.83 2.25 32.77
CA GLU A 39 52.98 1.59 33.40
C GLU A 39 54.02 1.05 32.40
N GLY A 40 53.76 1.16 31.09
CA GLY A 40 54.69 0.84 30.01
C GLY A 40 54.55 -0.55 29.40
N LEU A 41 53.46 -1.28 29.70
CA LEU A 41 53.12 -2.52 29.00
C LEU A 41 52.57 -2.23 27.60
N SER A 42 52.84 -3.14 26.66
CA SER A 42 52.15 -3.09 25.36
C SER A 42 50.65 -3.40 25.53
N GLU A 43 49.82 -2.92 24.60
CA GLU A 43 48.35 -3.11 24.65
C GLU A 43 47.99 -4.60 24.76
N GLU A 44 48.69 -5.47 24.05
CA GLU A 44 48.47 -6.92 24.08
C GLU A 44 48.84 -7.54 25.43
N GLU A 45 49.90 -7.07 26.08
CA GLU A 45 50.34 -7.55 27.40
C GLU A 45 49.42 -7.04 28.50
N ALA A 46 48.98 -5.77 28.43
CA ALA A 46 48.03 -5.18 29.35
C ALA A 46 46.68 -5.95 29.33
N VAL A 47 46.19 -6.29 28.15
CA VAL A 47 44.96 -7.09 28.01
C VAL A 47 45.17 -8.54 28.46
N ALA A 48 46.32 -9.15 28.17
CA ALA A 48 46.63 -10.51 28.62
C ALA A 48 46.72 -10.62 30.16
N ALA A 49 47.18 -9.57 30.84
CA ALA A 49 47.29 -9.51 32.30
C ALA A 49 45.93 -9.43 33.02
N VAL A 50 44.90 -8.94 32.34
CA VAL A 50 43.54 -8.76 32.88
C VAL A 50 42.72 -10.04 32.84
N GLY A 51 43.04 -10.98 31.94
CA GLY A 51 42.36 -12.26 31.79
C GLY A 51 41.42 -12.31 30.59
N SER A 52 40.61 -13.37 30.50
CA SER A 52 39.74 -13.57 29.33
C SER A 52 38.39 -12.83 29.50
N PRO A 53 37.85 -12.19 28.44
CA PRO A 53 36.51 -11.59 28.48
C PRO A 53 35.40 -12.58 28.87
N ALA A 54 35.61 -13.87 28.63
CA ALA A 54 34.66 -14.93 28.93
C ALA A 54 34.57 -15.19 30.44
N ASP A 55 35.72 -15.30 31.11
CA ASP A 55 35.78 -15.56 32.56
C ASP A 55 35.24 -14.36 33.34
N ILE A 56 35.63 -13.15 32.92
CA ILE A 56 35.18 -11.89 33.50
C ILE A 56 33.64 -11.76 33.41
N ALA A 57 33.07 -12.03 32.24
CA ALA A 57 31.62 -11.98 32.07
C ALA A 57 30.90 -13.06 32.90
N ALA A 58 31.49 -14.26 33.01
CA ALA A 58 30.92 -15.35 33.81
C ALA A 58 30.94 -15.03 35.32
N GLU A 59 32.00 -14.41 35.82
CA GLU A 59 32.12 -13.95 37.20
C GLU A 59 31.13 -12.81 37.51
N ALA A 60 31.05 -11.81 36.61
CA ALA A 60 30.10 -10.71 36.73
C ALA A 60 28.64 -11.20 36.76
N LEU A 61 28.29 -12.17 35.91
CA LEU A 61 26.95 -12.78 35.89
C LEU A 61 26.69 -13.71 37.08
N GLY A 62 27.70 -14.45 37.54
CA GLY A 62 27.60 -15.35 38.69
C GLY A 62 27.35 -14.62 40.01
N GLY A 63 27.80 -13.36 40.13
CA GLY A 63 27.54 -12.50 41.29
C GLY A 63 26.16 -11.84 41.31
N MET A 64 25.36 -11.95 40.24
CA MET A 64 24.04 -11.31 40.14
C MET A 64 22.90 -12.23 40.56
N SER A 65 21.91 -11.67 41.27
CA SER A 65 20.67 -12.39 41.56
C SER A 65 19.83 -12.56 40.30
N LEU A 66 19.20 -13.72 40.15
CA LEU A 66 18.28 -14.02 39.04
C LEU A 66 17.16 -12.97 38.90
N GLU A 67 16.75 -12.36 40.01
CA GLU A 67 15.75 -11.27 40.03
C GLU A 67 16.20 -10.04 39.24
N LYS A 68 17.49 -9.67 39.30
CA LYS A 68 18.05 -8.52 38.55
C LYS A 68 18.13 -8.81 37.05
N LEU A 69 18.51 -10.05 36.68
CA LEU A 69 18.62 -10.48 35.28
C LEU A 69 17.25 -10.60 34.60
N VAL A 70 16.24 -11.11 35.31
CA VAL A 70 14.86 -11.20 34.80
C VAL A 70 14.26 -9.81 34.62
N LYS A 71 14.46 -8.89 35.58
CA LYS A 71 13.90 -7.53 35.53
C LYS A 71 14.38 -6.71 34.32
N GLU A 72 15.57 -7.00 33.80
CA GLU A 72 16.09 -6.34 32.59
C GLU A 72 15.70 -7.07 31.30
N THR A 73 15.65 -8.41 31.32
CA THR A 73 15.17 -9.22 30.18
C THR A 73 13.69 -8.93 29.88
N ASP A 74 12.90 -8.58 30.91
CA ASP A 74 11.48 -8.21 30.82
C ASP A 74 11.23 -6.71 30.54
N ARG A 75 12.25 -5.94 30.13
CA ARG A 75 12.02 -4.60 29.55
C ARG A 75 12.02 -4.66 28.02
N PRO A 76 10.92 -5.08 27.37
CA PRO A 76 10.69 -4.65 26.01
C PRO A 76 10.57 -3.13 26.07
N LYS A 77 11.50 -2.41 25.44
CA LYS A 77 11.36 -0.97 25.19
C LYS A 77 9.93 -0.73 24.71
N PRO A 78 9.05 -0.02 25.47
CA PRO A 78 7.69 0.15 25.03
C PRO A 78 7.72 1.07 23.82
N LYS A 79 7.65 0.48 22.62
CA LYS A 79 7.21 1.18 21.42
C LYS A 79 5.77 1.61 21.71
N ARG A 80 5.63 2.84 22.24
CA ARG A 80 4.39 3.60 22.41
C ARG A 80 3.18 2.71 22.73
N THR A 81 2.96 2.42 24.01
CA THR A 81 1.74 1.75 24.46
C THR A 81 0.54 2.66 24.10
N LEU A 82 -0.29 2.21 23.17
CA LEU A 82 -1.55 2.89 22.87
C LEU A 82 -2.37 2.93 24.15
N ARG A 83 -2.84 4.11 24.54
CA ARG A 83 -3.61 4.27 25.77
C ARG A 83 -4.93 3.49 25.64
N ALA A 84 -5.44 2.95 26.74
CA ALA A 84 -6.68 2.16 26.72
C ALA A 84 -7.87 2.87 26.04
N TRP A 85 -7.97 4.19 26.17
CA TRP A 85 -9.00 4.98 25.50
C TRP A 85 -8.82 5.02 23.96
N GLU A 86 -7.59 5.02 23.45
CA GLU A 86 -7.30 4.93 22.00
C GLU A 86 -7.72 3.56 21.47
N ILE A 87 -7.47 2.48 22.23
CA ILE A 87 -7.89 1.12 21.87
C ILE A 87 -9.42 1.02 21.84
N VAL A 88 -10.11 1.56 22.85
CA VAL A 88 -11.59 1.60 22.87
C VAL A 88 -12.14 2.39 21.68
N LEU A 89 -11.52 3.52 21.33
CA LEU A 89 -11.89 4.31 20.15
C LEU A 89 -11.63 3.56 18.84
N ILE A 90 -10.56 2.77 18.75
CA ILE A 90 -10.28 1.93 17.57
C ILE A 90 -11.28 0.77 17.50
N VAL A 91 -11.66 0.16 18.63
CA VAL A 91 -12.60 -0.96 18.65
C VAL A 91 -14.03 -0.51 18.34
N LEU A 92 -14.49 0.61 18.91
CA LEU A 92 -15.78 1.23 18.55
C LEU A 92 -15.75 1.89 17.16
N GLY A 93 -14.60 2.41 16.78
CA GLY A 93 -14.39 3.02 15.47
C GLY A 93 -14.25 1.98 14.36
N ALA A 94 -13.74 0.77 14.63
CA ALA A 94 -13.48 -0.24 13.61
C ALA A 94 -14.72 -0.62 12.78
N PRO A 95 -15.92 -0.80 13.37
CA PRO A 95 -17.17 -0.95 12.61
C PRO A 95 -17.48 0.26 11.73
N LEU A 96 -17.19 1.48 12.20
CA LEU A 96 -17.40 2.73 11.45
C LEU A 96 -16.40 2.89 10.31
N TRP A 97 -15.13 2.60 10.53
CA TRP A 97 -14.09 2.64 9.48
C TRP A 97 -14.34 1.58 8.41
N LEU A 98 -14.78 0.38 8.80
CA LEU A 98 -15.11 -0.68 7.86
C LEU A 98 -16.32 -0.31 6.99
N SER A 99 -17.40 0.20 7.61
CA SER A 99 -18.59 0.65 6.86
C SER A 99 -18.30 1.86 5.98
N LEU A 100 -17.48 2.81 6.43
CA LEU A 100 -17.05 3.96 5.64
C LEU A 100 -16.17 3.54 4.44
N LEU A 101 -15.24 2.61 4.64
CA LEU A 101 -14.42 2.07 3.56
C LEU A 101 -15.28 1.31 2.55
N LEU A 102 -16.21 0.49 3.02
CA LEU A 102 -17.16 -0.21 2.15
C LEU A 102 -18.02 0.78 1.34
N ALA A 103 -18.51 1.84 1.97
CA ALA A 103 -19.27 2.89 1.29
C ALA A 103 -18.41 3.60 0.22
N ALA A 104 -17.17 3.95 0.53
CA ALA A 104 -16.26 4.57 -0.42
C ALA A 104 -15.98 3.66 -1.63
N VAL A 105 -15.72 2.38 -1.40
CA VAL A 105 -15.54 1.38 -2.47
C VAL A 105 -16.81 1.26 -3.31
N SER A 106 -17.98 1.21 -2.67
CA SER A 106 -19.27 1.12 -3.36
C SER A 106 -19.52 2.32 -4.27
N ILE A 107 -19.18 3.53 -3.84
CA ILE A 107 -19.29 4.75 -4.66
C ILE A 107 -18.39 4.66 -5.89
N VAL A 108 -17.13 4.24 -5.72
CA VAL A 108 -16.19 4.10 -6.85
C VAL A 108 -16.71 3.07 -7.87
N ILE A 109 -17.22 1.93 -7.40
CA ILE A 109 -17.81 0.90 -8.25
C ILE A 109 -19.07 1.45 -8.96
N ALA A 110 -19.95 2.14 -8.25
CA ALA A 110 -21.16 2.72 -8.83
C ALA A 110 -20.85 3.74 -9.93
N VAL A 111 -19.86 4.61 -9.71
CA VAL A 111 -19.39 5.56 -10.73
C VAL A 111 -18.80 4.81 -11.92
N TYR A 112 -18.01 3.76 -11.70
CA TYR A 112 -17.46 2.97 -12.79
C TYR A 112 -18.56 2.29 -13.63
N ILE A 113 -19.52 1.64 -12.97
CA ILE A 113 -20.64 0.98 -13.64
C ILE A 113 -21.49 1.99 -14.41
N SER A 114 -21.82 3.15 -13.83
CA SER A 114 -22.64 4.16 -14.50
C SER A 114 -21.98 4.74 -15.74
N LEU A 115 -20.65 4.93 -15.71
CA LEU A 115 -19.86 5.34 -16.88
C LEU A 115 -19.99 4.32 -18.02
N TRP A 116 -19.82 3.03 -17.74
CA TRP A 116 -19.94 1.98 -18.75
C TRP A 116 -21.39 1.74 -19.20
N ALA A 117 -22.35 1.87 -18.29
CA ALA A 117 -23.78 1.78 -18.62
C ALA A 117 -24.19 2.85 -19.64
N CYS A 118 -23.67 4.07 -19.52
CA CYS A 118 -23.88 5.14 -20.49
C CYS A 118 -23.31 4.79 -21.87
N VAL A 119 -22.13 4.17 -21.91
CA VAL A 119 -21.54 3.71 -23.19
C VAL A 119 -22.42 2.62 -23.82
N ILE A 120 -22.82 1.62 -23.03
CA ILE A 120 -23.65 0.51 -23.50
C ILE A 120 -25.01 1.00 -24.00
N SER A 121 -25.66 1.92 -23.29
CA SER A 121 -26.97 2.46 -23.70
C SER A 121 -26.92 3.20 -25.02
N LEU A 122 -25.82 3.92 -25.30
CA LEU A 122 -25.61 4.59 -26.58
C LEU A 122 -25.41 3.61 -27.73
N TYR A 123 -24.64 2.55 -27.53
CA TYR A 123 -24.53 1.47 -28.53
C TYR A 123 -25.86 0.74 -28.74
N ALA A 124 -26.63 0.51 -27.67
CA ALA A 124 -27.95 -0.09 -27.79
C ALA A 124 -28.92 0.79 -28.61
N ALA A 125 -28.88 2.11 -28.39
CA ALA A 125 -29.65 3.06 -29.18
C ALA A 125 -29.23 3.06 -30.66
N GLU A 126 -27.93 2.98 -30.94
CA GLU A 126 -27.41 2.91 -32.30
C GLU A 126 -27.84 1.63 -33.02
N VAL A 127 -27.78 0.48 -32.36
CA VAL A 127 -28.30 -0.80 -32.89
C VAL A 127 -29.80 -0.69 -33.19
N ALA A 128 -30.58 -0.05 -32.32
CA ALA A 128 -32.01 0.16 -32.57
C ALA A 128 -32.26 1.04 -33.80
N VAL A 129 -31.49 2.12 -33.98
CA VAL A 129 -31.57 2.99 -35.17
C VAL A 129 -31.25 2.20 -36.45
N LEU A 130 -30.18 1.39 -36.43
CA LEU A 130 -29.81 0.56 -37.58
C LEU A 130 -30.85 -0.54 -37.87
N ALA A 131 -31.46 -1.12 -36.84
CA ALA A 131 -32.54 -2.08 -37.01
C ALA A 131 -33.77 -1.43 -37.67
N CYS A 132 -34.15 -0.22 -37.23
CA CYS A 132 -35.22 0.56 -37.87
C CYS A 132 -34.88 0.92 -39.33
N ALA A 133 -33.63 1.25 -39.62
CA ALA A 133 -33.17 1.50 -40.98
C ALA A 133 -33.35 0.27 -41.88
N PHE A 134 -32.91 -0.90 -41.40
CA PHE A 134 -33.10 -2.18 -42.09
C PHE A 134 -34.57 -2.51 -42.32
N ALA A 135 -35.40 -2.33 -41.29
CA ALA A 135 -36.84 -2.55 -41.39
C ALA A 135 -37.49 -1.65 -42.47
N GLY A 136 -37.08 -0.38 -42.57
CA GLY A 136 -37.57 0.54 -43.61
C GLY A 136 -37.25 0.08 -45.03
N VAL A 137 -36.05 -0.49 -45.25
CA VAL A 137 -35.64 -1.04 -46.55
C VAL A 137 -36.43 -2.31 -46.90
N ILE A 138 -36.65 -3.20 -45.92
CA ILE A 138 -37.41 -4.44 -46.12
C ILE A 138 -38.91 -4.16 -46.31
N ALA A 139 -39.44 -3.10 -45.68
CA ALA A 139 -40.84 -2.72 -45.81
C ALA A 139 -41.20 -2.23 -47.23
N PHE A 140 -40.24 -1.69 -47.98
CA PHE A 140 -40.46 -1.19 -49.34
C PHE A 140 -41.09 -2.24 -50.29
N PRO A 141 -40.46 -3.42 -50.53
CA PRO A 141 -41.06 -4.43 -51.42
C PRO A 141 -42.41 -4.94 -50.89
N ILE A 142 -42.59 -5.05 -49.58
CA ILE A 142 -43.85 -5.51 -48.97
C ILE A 142 -44.98 -4.53 -49.30
N CYS A 143 -44.76 -3.23 -49.07
CA CYS A 143 -45.74 -2.19 -49.38
C CYS A 143 -45.97 -2.04 -50.89
N PHE A 144 -44.94 -2.28 -51.71
CA PHE A 144 -45.04 -2.26 -53.17
C PHE A 144 -46.02 -3.34 -53.68
N PHE A 145 -45.86 -4.60 -53.24
CA PHE A 145 -46.77 -5.69 -53.63
C PHE A 145 -48.17 -5.57 -53.00
N ALA A 146 -48.30 -4.87 -51.88
CA ALA A 146 -49.59 -4.57 -51.26
C ALA A 146 -50.36 -3.39 -51.91
N GLY A 147 -49.80 -2.76 -52.96
CA GLY A 147 -50.43 -1.63 -53.67
C GLY A 147 -50.26 -0.26 -53.00
N ASN A 148 -49.54 -0.18 -51.88
CA ASN A 148 -49.30 1.06 -51.11
C ASN A 148 -47.92 1.64 -51.41
N ILE A 149 -47.70 2.02 -52.68
CA ILE A 149 -46.38 2.44 -53.18
C ILE A 149 -45.87 3.72 -52.49
N SER A 150 -46.74 4.70 -52.23
CA SER A 150 -46.37 5.96 -51.57
C SER A 150 -45.80 5.72 -50.16
N THR A 151 -46.45 4.86 -49.37
CA THR A 151 -45.98 4.46 -48.05
C THR A 151 -44.67 3.69 -48.12
N GLY A 152 -44.51 2.80 -49.10
CA GLY A 152 -43.27 2.07 -49.32
C GLY A 152 -42.09 3.01 -49.61
N VAL A 153 -42.25 3.95 -50.55
CA VAL A 153 -41.19 4.92 -50.90
C VAL A 153 -40.82 5.80 -49.70
N PHE A 154 -41.81 6.22 -48.91
CA PHE A 154 -41.58 6.99 -47.69
C PHE A 154 -40.76 6.18 -46.66
N LEU A 155 -41.12 4.93 -46.40
CA LEU A 155 -40.40 4.03 -45.48
C LEU A 155 -38.97 3.74 -45.96
N LEU A 156 -38.76 3.60 -47.27
CA LEU A 156 -37.42 3.45 -47.86
C LEU A 156 -36.57 4.70 -47.61
N GLY A 157 -37.13 5.88 -47.88
CA GLY A 157 -36.45 7.16 -47.64
C GLY A 157 -36.11 7.37 -46.16
N ALA A 158 -37.06 7.07 -45.27
CA ALA A 158 -36.83 7.12 -43.82
C ALA A 158 -35.74 6.11 -43.38
N GLY A 159 -35.74 4.90 -43.94
CA GLY A 159 -34.74 3.88 -43.66
C GLY A 159 -33.33 4.30 -44.08
N VAL A 160 -33.17 4.88 -45.28
CA VAL A 160 -31.88 5.39 -45.77
C VAL A 160 -31.40 6.57 -44.93
N LEU A 161 -32.30 7.47 -44.52
CA LEU A 161 -31.97 8.59 -43.63
C LEU A 161 -31.49 8.09 -42.27
N LEU A 162 -32.19 7.13 -41.66
CA LEU A 162 -31.78 6.51 -40.41
C LEU A 162 -30.47 5.74 -40.53
N ALA A 163 -30.20 5.07 -41.67
CA ALA A 163 -28.92 4.43 -41.93
C ALA A 163 -27.77 5.45 -41.94
N GLY A 164 -27.97 6.60 -42.60
CA GLY A 164 -27.01 7.71 -42.59
C GLY A 164 -26.73 8.21 -41.17
N ILE A 165 -27.79 8.47 -40.39
CA ILE A 165 -27.66 8.90 -38.97
C ILE A 165 -26.95 7.83 -38.14
N GLY A 166 -27.27 6.55 -38.33
CA GLY A 166 -26.64 5.43 -37.64
C GLY A 166 -25.13 5.39 -37.88
N ILE A 167 -24.69 5.50 -39.13
CA ILE A 167 -23.25 5.49 -39.49
C ILE A 167 -22.51 6.68 -38.85
N PHE A 168 -23.06 7.90 -38.94
CA PHE A 168 -22.45 9.06 -38.29
C PHE A 168 -22.47 8.94 -36.76
N GLY A 169 -23.57 8.42 -36.21
CA GLY A 169 -23.74 8.13 -34.79
C GLY A 169 -22.70 7.14 -34.26
N PHE A 170 -22.35 6.12 -35.04
CA PHE A 170 -21.33 5.13 -34.70
C PHE A 170 -19.94 5.77 -34.51
N TYR A 171 -19.53 6.65 -35.42
CA TYR A 171 -18.28 7.40 -35.26
C TYR A 171 -18.30 8.29 -34.02
N GLY A 172 -19.46 8.91 -33.71
CA GLY A 172 -19.69 9.64 -32.47
C GLY A 172 -19.52 8.76 -31.22
N CYS A 173 -20.11 7.55 -31.23
CA CYS A 173 -20.01 6.59 -30.13
C CYS A 173 -18.57 6.12 -29.90
N ILE A 174 -17.79 5.89 -30.96
CA ILE A 174 -16.37 5.56 -30.86
C ILE A 174 -15.58 6.73 -30.25
N ALA A 175 -15.83 7.95 -30.70
CA ALA A 175 -15.16 9.14 -30.18
C ALA A 175 -15.47 9.34 -28.68
N LEU A 176 -16.72 9.14 -28.28
CA LEU A 176 -17.15 9.22 -26.90
C LEU A 176 -16.54 8.10 -26.04
N THR A 177 -16.48 6.86 -26.55
CA THR A 177 -15.83 5.74 -25.86
C THR A 177 -14.35 6.04 -25.61
N LYS A 178 -13.65 6.60 -26.60
CA LYS A 178 -12.25 7.05 -26.46
C LYS A 178 -12.11 8.19 -25.46
N ALA A 179 -13.06 9.13 -25.42
CA ALA A 179 -13.08 10.23 -24.44
C ALA A 179 -13.30 9.69 -23.01
N MET A 180 -14.26 8.78 -22.82
CA MET A 180 -14.52 8.08 -21.56
C MET A 180 -13.28 7.31 -21.08
N CYS A 181 -12.63 6.54 -21.95
CA CYS A 181 -11.39 5.83 -21.60
C CYS A 181 -10.26 6.78 -21.19
N ARG A 182 -10.13 7.94 -21.84
CA ARG A 182 -9.18 8.98 -21.42
C ARG A 182 -9.53 9.53 -20.04
N LEU A 183 -10.80 9.83 -19.79
CA LEU A 183 -11.27 10.32 -18.50
C LEU A 183 -10.99 9.32 -17.37
N CYS A 184 -11.33 8.03 -17.57
CA CYS A 184 -11.02 6.97 -16.61
C CYS A 184 -9.51 6.87 -16.32
N ARG A 185 -8.65 6.97 -17.35
CA ARG A 185 -7.19 6.99 -17.16
C ARG A 185 -6.72 8.20 -16.36
N VAL A 186 -7.27 9.38 -16.61
CA VAL A 186 -6.92 10.61 -15.87
C VAL A 186 -7.32 10.49 -14.40
N ILE A 187 -8.54 10.03 -14.13
CA ILE A 187 -9.03 9.80 -12.76
C ILE A 187 -8.14 8.78 -12.05
N PHE A 188 -7.85 7.64 -12.70
CA PHE A 188 -7.02 6.59 -12.11
C PHE A 188 -5.59 7.06 -11.82
N LYS A 189 -4.97 7.78 -12.76
CA LYS A 189 -3.65 8.41 -12.54
C LYS A 189 -3.70 9.44 -11.42
N GLY A 190 -4.77 10.24 -11.33
CA GLY A 190 -4.99 11.20 -10.26
C GLY A 190 -5.02 10.52 -8.90
N ILE A 191 -5.80 9.45 -8.77
CA ILE A 191 -5.90 8.65 -7.54
C ILE A 191 -4.52 8.08 -7.17
N ILE A 192 -3.83 7.42 -8.10
CA ILE A 192 -2.49 6.87 -7.84
C ILE A 192 -1.48 7.95 -7.44
N SER A 193 -1.54 9.13 -8.07
CA SER A 193 -0.62 10.23 -7.79
C SER A 193 -0.74 10.77 -6.35
N ILE A 194 -1.94 10.67 -5.74
CA ILE A 194 -2.16 11.03 -4.33
C ILE A 194 -1.42 10.07 -3.40
N PHE A 195 -1.39 8.78 -3.74
CA PHE A 195 -0.68 7.78 -2.94
C PHE A 195 0.84 7.85 -3.15
N THR A 196 1.31 8.02 -4.39
CA THR A 196 2.75 8.07 -4.68
C THR A 196 3.44 9.36 -4.23
N LYS A 197 2.75 10.52 -4.19
CA LYS A 197 3.32 11.74 -3.62
C LYS A 197 3.59 11.64 -2.11
N LYS A 198 2.92 10.73 -1.41
CA LYS A 198 3.10 10.55 0.03
C LYS A 198 4.37 9.77 0.41
N GLU A 199 4.94 9.00 -0.52
CA GLU A 199 6.17 8.24 -0.28
C GLU A 199 7.46 9.04 -0.52
N ALA A 200 7.38 10.15 -1.27
CA ALA A 200 8.55 11.01 -1.54
C ALA A 200 8.87 12.01 -0.40
N VAL A 201 8.13 12.00 0.71
CA VAL A 201 8.28 12.96 1.83
C VAL A 201 8.53 12.23 3.15
N LYS A 202 9.18 11.06 3.14
CA LYS A 202 9.63 10.36 4.34
C LYS A 202 11.11 10.09 4.30
#